data_AF-A0AA38NWJ6-F1
#
_entry.id   AF-A0AA38NWJ6-F1
#
_cell.length_a   1.000
_cell.length_b   1.000
_cell.length_c   1.000
_cell.angle_alpha   90.00
_cell.angle_beta   90.00
_cell.angle_gamma   90.00
#
_symmetry.space_group_name_H-M   'P 1'
#
loop_
_entity.id
_entity.type
_entity.pdbx_description
1 polymer ?
#
loop_
_entity_poly.entity_id
_entity_poly.type
_entity_poly.pdbx_seq_one_letter_code
_entity_poly.pdbx_strand_id
1 'polypeptide(L)'
;LLEEYADIFEPAAQLIMQKEADPRIGMPCSCNEALREVRCLECKQFTPLCRSCWVRVHRNQPLHWAHVWNGVRGYFQRHDISTVLGPDSYGIPLGHEGDACPRASKPLHMTLVDNETGVHATKVVFCGCCDSNKWRQLMDADFFPATVTEPQTAFTFGTLRHWQLMTLQSKITAYDYIRALRRKTDNVFTGNVPDVYKQFQFVSRIWPLLEAEKRFGRLHGNGMNELYPRRPTNNLMVYCPACPEADVNIEPGWEKTPPHLMHLHTIYDTIDGNSKTGNYEKNNDPNDVSLFAGRAYMPEQKRHDHYLQTVPQLQKEVFRLTNQLKL
;
A
#
# COMPACT_ATOMS: atom_id res chain seq x y z
N LEU A 1 -17.95 32.86 6.35
CA LEU A 1 -16.82 32.00 5.88
C LEU A 1 -15.61 32.81 5.48
N LEU A 2 -15.42 33.34 4.26
CA LEU A 2 -14.19 34.13 3.97
C LEU A 2 -14.05 35.40 4.84
N GLU A 3 -15.16 36.05 5.19
CA GLU A 3 -15.19 37.18 6.13
C GLU A 3 -14.73 36.80 7.55
N GLU A 4 -14.98 35.55 8.00
CA GLU A 4 -14.49 35.06 9.30
C GLU A 4 -12.97 34.83 9.28
N TYR A 5 -12.40 34.56 8.10
CA TYR A 5 -10.95 34.39 7.95
C TYR A 5 -10.23 35.74 7.80
N ALA A 6 -10.93 36.82 7.42
CA ALA A 6 -10.36 38.13 7.15
C ALA A 6 -9.50 38.64 8.31
N ASP A 7 -10.01 38.52 9.54
CA ASP A 7 -9.36 39.00 10.75
C ASP A 7 -8.22 38.09 11.25
N ILE A 8 -8.16 36.84 10.76
CA ILE A 8 -7.15 35.86 11.22
C ILE A 8 -6.05 35.59 10.18
N PHE A 9 -6.11 36.13 8.96
CA PHE A 9 -5.09 35.85 7.94
C PHE A 9 -3.68 36.20 8.42
N GLU A 10 -3.47 37.42 8.92
CA GLU A 10 -2.16 37.86 9.42
C GLU A 10 -1.74 37.09 10.69
N PRO A 11 -2.57 36.97 11.74
CA PRO A 11 -2.26 36.13 12.90
C PRO A 11 -1.96 34.67 12.54
N ALA A 12 -2.74 34.06 11.63
CA ALA A 12 -2.54 32.67 11.20
C ALA A 12 -1.24 32.51 10.42
N ALA A 13 -0.90 33.45 9.54
CA ALA A 13 0.38 33.46 8.83
C ALA A 13 1.56 33.55 9.80
N GLN A 14 1.47 34.40 10.83
CA GLN A 14 2.47 34.49 11.89
C GLN A 14 2.58 33.17 12.67
N LEU A 15 1.46 32.54 13.03
CA LEU A 15 1.44 31.23 13.71
C LEU A 15 2.02 30.10 12.83
N ILE A 16 1.81 30.13 11.52
CA ILE A 16 2.42 29.19 10.58
C ILE A 16 3.94 29.44 10.53
N MET A 17 4.37 30.69 10.40
CA MET A 17 5.78 31.06 10.36
C MET A 17 6.52 30.70 11.66
N GLN A 18 5.87 30.84 12.82
CA GLN A 18 6.43 30.43 14.11
C GLN A 18 6.74 28.93 14.18
N LYS A 19 6.10 28.09 13.36
CA LYS A 19 6.42 26.65 13.27
C LYS A 19 7.75 26.39 12.54
N GLU A 20 8.30 27.37 11.84
CA GLU A 20 9.58 27.24 11.15
C GLU A 20 10.80 27.38 12.07
N ALA A 21 10.61 27.88 13.29
CA ALA A 21 11.63 27.92 14.34
C ALA A 21 11.11 27.25 15.62
N ASP A 22 12.00 26.97 16.58
CA ASP A 22 11.59 26.63 17.94
C ASP A 22 12.57 27.25 18.93
N PRO A 23 12.11 28.10 19.88
CA PRO A 23 13.00 28.80 20.81
C PRO A 23 13.74 27.84 21.76
N ARG A 24 13.31 26.58 21.85
CA ARG A 24 13.92 25.57 22.72
C ARG A 24 15.15 24.92 22.09
N ILE A 25 15.43 25.18 20.82
CA ILE A 25 16.67 24.72 20.17
C ILE A 25 17.88 25.31 20.90
N GLY A 26 18.90 24.49 21.15
CA GLY A 26 20.08 24.88 21.92
C GLY A 26 19.87 24.88 23.44
N MET A 27 18.65 24.67 23.95
CA MET A 27 18.41 24.44 25.38
C MET A 27 18.71 22.97 25.76
N PRO A 28 18.96 22.68 27.05
CA PRO A 28 19.10 21.29 27.52
C PRO A 28 17.91 20.39 27.15
N CYS A 29 18.20 19.20 26.67
CA CYS A 29 17.21 18.15 26.46
C CYS A 29 16.67 17.64 27.80
N SER A 30 15.49 17.02 27.80
CA SER A 30 14.89 16.40 29.00
C SER A 30 15.74 15.29 29.62
N CYS A 31 16.69 14.71 28.86
CA CYS A 31 17.65 13.76 29.39
C CYS A 31 18.86 14.40 30.08
N ASN A 32 19.02 15.74 30.02
CA ASN A 32 20.17 16.51 30.54
C ASN A 32 21.57 16.15 29.98
N GLU A 33 21.67 15.19 29.05
CA GLU A 33 22.94 14.76 28.45
C GLU A 33 23.38 15.60 27.22
N ALA A 34 22.45 16.28 26.55
CA ALA A 34 22.70 16.97 25.29
C ALA A 34 21.71 18.12 25.05
N LEU A 35 21.99 18.94 24.06
CA LEU A 35 21.11 20.05 23.66
C LEU A 35 19.99 19.56 22.73
N ARG A 36 18.88 20.30 22.71
CA ARG A 36 17.78 20.10 21.77
C ARG A 36 18.19 20.60 20.39
N GLU A 37 18.13 19.70 19.42
CA GLU A 37 18.57 19.98 18.04
C GLU A 37 17.58 19.47 17.00
N VAL A 38 16.72 18.51 17.35
CA VAL A 38 15.90 17.77 16.41
C VAL A 38 14.43 17.99 16.69
N ARG A 39 13.68 18.41 15.67
CA ARG A 39 12.21 18.46 15.69
C ARG A 39 11.63 17.42 14.71
N CYS A 40 10.36 17.12 14.89
CA CYS A 40 9.54 16.32 13.96
C CYS A 40 8.32 17.15 13.56
N LEU A 41 7.94 17.13 12.29
CA LEU A 41 6.79 17.88 11.77
C LEU A 41 5.56 16.99 11.56
N GLU A 42 5.76 15.67 11.54
CA GLU A 42 4.72 14.66 11.44
C GLU A 42 3.97 14.50 12.78
N CYS A 43 4.72 14.41 13.88
CA CYS A 43 4.17 14.36 15.23
C CYS A 43 3.46 15.67 15.61
N LYS A 44 2.24 15.57 16.11
CA LYS A 44 1.49 16.72 16.62
C LYS A 44 2.00 17.09 18.01
N GLN A 45 2.14 18.40 18.26
CA GLN A 45 2.57 18.96 19.56
C GLN A 45 3.95 18.45 20.02
N PHE A 46 4.81 18.05 19.07
CA PHE A 46 6.14 17.55 19.38
C PHE A 46 7.04 18.66 19.92
N THR A 47 7.82 18.34 20.95
CA THR A 47 8.84 19.25 21.51
C THR A 47 10.22 18.81 21.03
N PRO A 48 11.10 19.72 20.58
CA PRO A 48 12.43 19.34 20.11
C PRO A 48 13.22 18.59 21.17
N LEU A 49 13.98 17.60 20.72
CA LEU A 49 14.81 16.72 21.56
C LEU A 49 16.26 16.74 21.05
N CYS A 50 17.18 16.21 21.85
CA CYS A 50 18.48 15.82 21.33
C CYS A 50 18.33 14.63 20.37
N ARG A 51 19.36 14.39 19.55
CA ARG A 51 19.37 13.34 18.52
C ARG A 51 19.02 11.95 19.06
N SER A 52 19.60 11.54 20.18
CA SER A 52 19.37 10.21 20.78
C SER A 52 17.96 10.05 21.34
N CYS A 53 17.46 11.07 22.03
CA CYS A 53 16.08 11.06 22.53
C CYS A 53 15.07 11.07 21.38
N TRP A 54 15.34 11.79 20.29
CA TRP A 54 14.48 11.78 19.11
C TRP A 54 14.37 10.39 18.49
N VAL A 55 15.52 9.71 18.26
CA VAL A 55 15.55 8.33 17.73
C VAL A 55 14.77 7.38 18.64
N ARG A 56 14.97 7.47 19.96
CA ARG A 56 14.26 6.63 20.94
C ARG A 56 12.74 6.83 20.88
N VAL A 57 12.26 8.07 20.81
CA VAL A 57 10.81 8.36 20.73
C VAL A 57 10.22 7.89 19.40
N HIS A 58 10.99 7.91 18.31
CA HIS A 58 10.55 7.50 16.98
C HIS A 58 10.82 6.04 16.65
N ARG A 59 11.22 5.20 17.62
CA ARG A 59 11.48 3.77 17.36
C ARG A 59 10.31 3.04 16.71
N ASN A 60 9.08 3.42 17.06
CA ASN A 60 7.82 2.85 16.53
C ASN A 60 7.19 3.69 15.42
N GLN A 61 7.80 4.82 15.06
CA GLN A 61 7.43 5.65 13.91
C GLN A 61 8.70 6.04 13.16
N PRO A 62 9.49 5.06 12.69
CA PRO A 62 10.87 5.30 12.25
C PRO A 62 10.97 6.06 10.93
N LEU A 63 9.84 6.21 10.21
CA LEU A 63 9.77 6.90 8.92
C LEU A 63 9.39 8.37 9.04
N HIS A 64 9.26 8.92 10.26
CA HIS A 64 9.20 10.37 10.41
C HIS A 64 10.53 11.01 10.02
N TRP A 65 10.47 12.20 9.42
CA TRP A 65 11.68 12.91 9.04
C TRP A 65 12.26 13.67 10.24
N ALA A 66 13.55 13.48 10.51
CA ALA A 66 14.25 14.28 11.50
C ALA A 66 14.61 15.64 10.89
N HIS A 67 14.10 16.72 11.47
CA HIS A 67 14.53 18.08 11.13
C HIS A 67 15.58 18.51 12.15
N VAL A 68 16.85 18.40 11.76
CA VAL A 68 18.03 18.64 12.58
C VAL A 68 18.53 20.07 12.36
N TRP A 69 18.70 20.83 13.44
CA TRP A 69 19.19 22.19 13.38
C TRP A 69 20.65 22.25 12.92
N ASN A 70 20.92 23.04 11.88
CA ASN A 70 22.27 23.37 11.45
C ASN A 70 22.63 24.76 11.98
N GLY A 71 23.41 24.81 13.07
CA GLY A 71 23.80 26.07 13.70
C GLY A 71 24.69 26.98 12.85
N VAL A 72 25.44 26.42 11.88
CA VAL A 72 26.29 27.21 10.98
C VAL A 72 25.46 27.89 9.90
N ARG A 73 24.45 27.19 9.37
CA ARG A 73 23.61 27.69 8.28
C ARG A 73 22.33 28.39 8.75
N GLY A 74 21.95 28.21 10.01
CA GLY A 74 20.77 28.85 10.60
C GLY A 74 19.43 28.27 10.12
N TYR A 75 19.38 27.00 9.69
CA TYR A 75 18.14 26.36 9.27
C TYR A 75 18.10 24.86 9.59
N PHE A 76 16.91 24.28 9.60
CA PHE A 76 16.71 22.84 9.79
C PHE A 76 17.00 22.05 8.52
N GLN A 77 17.88 21.07 8.62
CA GLN A 77 18.13 20.09 7.59
C GLN A 77 17.32 18.83 7.87
N ARG A 78 16.78 18.25 6.82
CA ARG A 78 16.03 17.00 6.92
C ARG A 78 16.96 15.80 6.82
N HIS A 79 16.80 14.84 7.72
CA HIS A 79 17.59 13.62 7.83
C HIS A 79 16.71 12.40 7.97
N ASP A 80 17.11 11.30 7.33
CA ASP A 80 16.59 9.95 7.61
C ASP A 80 17.07 9.52 9.01
N ILE A 81 16.23 8.77 9.73
CA ILE A 81 16.51 8.29 11.09
C ILE A 81 17.87 7.59 11.22
N SER A 82 18.29 6.84 10.20
CA SER A 82 19.57 6.10 10.19
C SER A 82 20.80 7.00 10.19
N THR A 83 20.64 8.29 9.83
CA THR A 83 21.74 9.25 9.72
C THR A 83 21.79 10.24 10.88
N VAL A 84 20.74 10.30 11.72
CA VAL A 84 20.58 11.32 12.77
C VAL A 84 21.70 11.28 13.80
N LEU A 85 22.14 10.07 14.19
CA LEU A 85 23.22 9.85 15.15
C LEU A 85 24.61 9.70 14.49
N GLY A 86 24.70 9.86 13.17
CA GLY A 86 25.89 9.62 12.36
C GLY A 86 25.67 8.47 11.35
N PRO A 87 26.48 8.39 10.28
CA PRO A 87 26.20 7.54 9.13
C PRO A 87 26.07 6.06 9.46
N ASP A 88 26.82 5.51 10.42
CA ASP A 88 26.81 4.07 10.76
C ASP A 88 26.29 3.75 12.17
N SER A 89 25.53 4.68 12.73
CA SER A 89 25.14 4.65 14.15
C SER A 89 23.80 3.98 14.43
N TYR A 90 22.87 3.99 13.47
CA TYR A 90 21.52 3.50 13.68
C TYR A 90 20.94 2.82 12.44
N GLY A 91 20.18 1.75 12.68
CA GLY A 91 19.28 1.15 11.71
C GLY A 91 18.02 0.70 12.42
N ILE A 92 16.89 0.76 11.73
CA ILE A 92 15.57 0.43 12.24
C ILE A 92 15.57 -1.05 12.67
N PRO A 93 15.48 -1.36 13.97
CA PRO A 93 15.44 -2.74 14.42
C PRO A 93 14.09 -3.36 14.10
N LEU A 94 14.11 -4.56 13.50
CA LEU A 94 12.92 -5.37 13.31
C LEU A 94 12.75 -6.34 14.50
N GLY A 95 11.53 -6.44 15.00
CA GLY A 95 11.21 -7.22 16.19
C GLY A 95 11.54 -6.48 17.50
N HIS A 96 11.40 -7.19 18.63
CA HIS A 96 11.62 -6.66 19.98
C HIS A 96 10.92 -5.31 20.25
N GLU A 97 9.73 -5.09 19.68
CA GLU A 97 8.96 -3.85 19.85
C GLU A 97 9.77 -2.57 19.51
N GLY A 98 10.72 -2.69 18.58
CA GLY A 98 11.60 -1.60 18.17
C GLY A 98 12.86 -1.42 19.02
N ASP A 99 13.17 -2.36 19.92
CA ASP A 99 14.41 -2.36 20.69
C ASP A 99 15.56 -3.10 19.98
N ALA A 100 16.79 -2.78 20.37
CA ALA A 100 17.98 -3.38 19.78
C ALA A 100 18.08 -4.87 20.11
N CYS A 101 18.20 -5.70 19.07
CA CYS A 101 18.42 -7.13 19.24
C CYS A 101 19.89 -7.43 19.61
N PRO A 102 20.18 -8.19 20.68
CA PRO A 102 21.55 -8.60 21.02
C PRO A 102 22.24 -9.46 19.94
N ARG A 103 21.44 -10.11 19.08
CA ARG A 103 21.88 -10.95 17.97
C ARG A 103 21.51 -10.33 16.61
N ALA A 104 21.43 -9.01 16.56
CA ALA A 104 21.11 -8.27 15.36
C ALA A 104 22.03 -8.61 14.17
N SER A 105 21.46 -8.60 12.96
CA SER A 105 22.26 -8.58 11.74
C SER A 105 23.05 -7.28 11.61
N LYS A 106 23.98 -7.23 10.66
CA LYS A 106 24.50 -5.94 10.19
C LYS A 106 23.35 -5.09 9.60
N PRO A 107 23.37 -3.76 9.75
CA PRO A 107 22.41 -2.88 9.10
C PRO A 107 22.45 -3.05 7.58
N LEU A 108 21.28 -3.25 6.98
CA LEU A 108 21.09 -3.38 5.54
C LEU A 108 20.46 -2.08 5.01
N HIS A 109 21.04 -1.54 3.93
CA HIS A 109 20.42 -0.41 3.23
C HIS A 109 19.16 -0.88 2.51
N MET A 110 18.04 -0.20 2.77
CA MET A 110 16.75 -0.53 2.17
C MET A 110 16.00 0.76 1.81
N THR A 111 15.09 0.64 0.84
CA THR A 111 14.13 1.70 0.53
C THR A 111 12.78 1.37 1.16
N LEU A 112 12.37 2.14 2.16
CA LEU A 112 11.06 2.01 2.79
C LEU A 112 10.12 3.11 2.27
N VAL A 113 8.87 2.75 1.99
CA VAL A 113 7.91 3.68 1.38
C VAL A 113 6.69 3.79 2.26
N ASP A 114 6.33 5.03 2.57
CA ASP A 114 5.21 5.40 3.43
C ASP A 114 4.34 6.48 2.79
N ASN A 115 3.02 6.39 2.93
CA ASN A 115 2.10 7.35 2.33
C ASN A 115 2.16 8.72 3.01
N GLU A 116 2.51 8.78 4.29
CA GLU A 116 2.54 10.02 5.06
C GLU A 116 3.86 10.77 4.94
N THR A 117 4.96 10.06 4.70
CA THR A 117 6.32 10.64 4.76
C THR A 117 7.12 10.45 3.47
N GLY A 118 6.67 9.60 2.55
CA GLY A 118 7.29 9.41 1.23
C GLY A 118 8.24 8.22 1.18
N VAL A 119 9.39 8.39 0.53
CA VAL A 119 10.37 7.36 0.18
C VAL A 119 11.63 7.59 1.01
N HIS A 120 12.03 6.57 1.77
CA HIS A 120 13.14 6.62 2.71
C HIS A 120 14.24 5.69 2.25
N ALA A 121 15.42 6.23 1.95
CA ALA A 121 16.63 5.44 1.80
C ALA A 121 17.27 5.32 3.20
N THR A 122 17.02 4.20 3.87
CA THR A 122 17.33 4.00 5.29
C THR A 122 18.12 2.72 5.53
N LYS A 123 18.38 2.42 6.80
CA LYS A 123 19.02 1.19 7.26
C LYS A 123 18.04 0.39 8.11
N VAL A 124 17.96 -0.90 7.87
CA VAL A 124 17.13 -1.85 8.61
C VAL A 124 18.02 -2.93 9.23
N VAL A 125 17.73 -3.33 10.45
CA VAL A 125 18.46 -4.34 11.21
C VAL A 125 17.53 -5.50 11.51
N PHE A 126 17.87 -6.70 11.01
CA PHE A 126 17.08 -7.90 11.22
C PHE A 126 17.43 -8.54 12.57
N CYS A 127 16.42 -9.06 13.26
CA CYS A 127 16.57 -9.81 14.49
C CYS A 127 17.14 -11.21 14.21
N GLY A 128 18.14 -11.62 14.99
CA GLY A 128 18.69 -12.99 14.97
C GLY A 128 18.15 -13.90 16.07
N CYS A 129 17.22 -13.43 16.90
CA CYS A 129 16.58 -14.25 17.93
C CYS A 129 15.37 -15.03 17.40
N CYS A 130 14.73 -14.55 16.33
CA CYS A 130 13.50 -15.08 15.76
C CYS A 130 13.73 -15.66 14.36
N ASP A 131 12.65 -15.89 13.60
CA ASP A 131 12.64 -16.45 12.25
C ASP A 131 13.72 -15.82 11.35
N SER A 132 14.58 -16.65 10.73
CA SER A 132 15.63 -16.18 9.81
C SER A 132 15.07 -15.59 8.50
N ASN A 133 13.76 -15.74 8.25
CA ASN A 133 13.11 -15.21 7.06
C ASN A 133 12.89 -13.70 7.16
N LYS A 134 13.76 -12.95 6.46
CA LYS A 134 13.73 -11.48 6.38
C LYS A 134 12.35 -10.91 6.02
N TRP A 135 11.67 -11.51 5.05
CA TRP A 135 10.36 -11.03 4.61
C TRP A 135 9.28 -11.11 5.70
N ARG A 136 9.35 -12.12 6.60
CA ARG A 136 8.42 -12.24 7.72
C ARG A 136 8.65 -11.16 8.75
N GLN A 137 9.91 -10.93 9.12
CA GLN A 137 10.25 -9.84 10.05
C GLN A 137 9.81 -8.47 9.54
N LEU A 138 9.87 -8.24 8.22
CA LEU A 138 9.32 -7.03 7.60
C LEU A 138 7.80 -6.98 7.76
N MET A 139 7.09 -8.07 7.45
CA MET A 139 5.64 -8.14 7.58
C MET A 139 5.18 -7.96 9.04
N ASP A 140 5.89 -8.55 10.00
CA ASP A 140 5.64 -8.40 11.43
C ASP A 140 5.87 -6.96 11.92
N ALA A 141 6.68 -6.19 11.20
CA ALA A 141 6.93 -4.77 11.42
C ALA A 141 6.10 -3.85 10.49
N ASP A 142 4.98 -4.36 9.94
CA ASP A 142 4.05 -3.64 9.05
C ASP A 142 4.65 -3.15 7.71
N PHE A 143 5.74 -3.78 7.26
CA PHE A 143 6.38 -3.54 5.97
C PHE A 143 6.13 -4.70 5.00
N PHE A 144 5.41 -4.43 3.92
CA PHE A 144 5.21 -5.36 2.82
C PHE A 144 6.43 -5.34 1.88
N PRO A 145 7.21 -6.42 1.78
CA PRO A 145 8.40 -6.43 0.94
C PRO A 145 8.05 -6.56 -0.55
N ALA A 146 8.80 -5.88 -1.41
CA ALA A 146 8.65 -6.00 -2.85
C ALA A 146 9.18 -7.33 -3.40
N THR A 147 10.12 -7.95 -2.70
CA THR A 147 10.74 -9.24 -3.01
C THR A 147 10.92 -10.06 -1.74
N VAL A 148 10.80 -11.39 -1.83
CA VAL A 148 10.77 -12.27 -0.65
C VAL A 148 12.17 -12.77 -0.27
N THR A 149 12.98 -13.16 -1.25
CA THR A 149 14.30 -13.78 -1.02
C THR A 149 15.31 -12.80 -0.43
N GLU A 150 15.47 -11.65 -1.07
CA GLU A 150 16.35 -10.57 -0.64
C GLU A 150 15.62 -9.23 -0.77
N PRO A 151 14.85 -8.83 0.25
CA PRO A 151 14.11 -7.58 0.22
C PRO A 151 15.07 -6.39 0.25
N GLN A 152 14.98 -5.52 -0.75
CA GLN A 152 15.66 -4.21 -0.78
C GLN A 152 14.69 -3.05 -0.73
N THR A 153 13.41 -3.30 -1.02
CA THR A 153 12.34 -2.31 -0.99
C THR A 153 11.14 -2.89 -0.26
N ALA A 154 10.51 -2.09 0.60
CA ALA A 154 9.27 -2.45 1.25
C ALA A 154 8.34 -1.25 1.37
N PHE A 155 7.03 -1.51 1.43
CA PHE A 155 5.98 -0.52 1.52
C PHE A 155 5.23 -0.71 2.84
N THR A 156 4.90 0.35 3.55
CA THR A 156 4.03 0.22 4.73
C THR A 156 2.66 -0.34 4.33
N PHE A 157 2.02 -1.11 5.20
CA PHE A 157 0.63 -1.52 4.96
C PHE A 157 -0.30 -0.31 4.82
N GLY A 158 0.02 0.80 5.50
CA GLY A 158 -0.61 2.10 5.31
C GLY A 158 -0.58 2.57 3.85
N THR A 159 0.60 2.47 3.20
CA THR A 159 0.77 2.82 1.78
C THR A 159 -0.13 2.01 0.86
N LEU A 160 -0.24 0.70 1.08
CA LEU A 160 -1.04 -0.19 0.23
C LEU A 160 -2.55 0.01 0.40
N ARG A 161 -3.00 0.23 1.64
CA ARG A 161 -4.40 0.61 1.92
C ARG A 161 -4.75 1.96 1.32
N HIS A 162 -3.88 2.95 1.48
CA HIS A 162 -4.08 4.28 0.91
C HIS A 162 -4.10 4.24 -0.63
N TRP A 163 -3.22 3.46 -1.24
CA TRP A 163 -3.24 3.21 -2.68
C TRP A 163 -4.60 2.67 -3.16
N GLN A 164 -5.12 1.61 -2.54
CA GLN A 164 -6.42 1.05 -2.90
C GLN A 164 -7.53 2.09 -2.84
N LEU A 165 -7.57 2.88 -1.76
CA LEU A 165 -8.55 3.96 -1.61
C LEU A 165 -8.41 4.99 -2.74
N MET A 166 -7.18 5.41 -3.05
CA MET A 166 -6.93 6.43 -4.06
C MET A 166 -7.26 5.95 -5.47
N THR A 167 -6.96 4.70 -5.83
CA THR A 167 -7.33 4.15 -7.14
C THR A 167 -8.85 4.06 -7.29
N LEU A 168 -9.58 3.70 -6.23
CA LEU A 168 -11.04 3.62 -6.25
C LEU A 168 -11.70 5.00 -6.30
N GLN A 169 -11.23 5.95 -5.50
CA GLN A 169 -11.87 7.26 -5.34
C GLN A 169 -11.47 8.28 -6.42
N SER A 170 -10.18 8.33 -6.75
CA SER A 170 -9.62 9.38 -7.63
C SER A 170 -9.15 8.86 -8.98
N LYS A 171 -9.17 7.54 -9.21
CA LYS A 171 -8.67 6.90 -10.43
C LYS A 171 -7.22 7.27 -10.76
N ILE A 172 -6.43 7.59 -9.73
CA ILE A 172 -5.01 7.93 -9.89
C ILE A 172 -4.23 6.74 -10.45
N THR A 173 -3.29 7.02 -11.35
CA THR A 173 -2.39 5.99 -11.88
C THR A 173 -1.32 5.63 -10.85
N ALA A 174 -0.76 4.42 -10.95
CA ALA A 174 0.35 4.01 -10.07
C ALA A 174 1.58 4.92 -10.27
N TYR A 175 1.77 5.42 -11.49
CA TYR A 175 2.86 6.32 -11.84
C TYR A 175 2.73 7.65 -11.10
N ASP A 176 1.55 8.27 -11.17
CA ASP A 176 1.30 9.56 -10.51
C ASP A 176 1.33 9.43 -8.98
N TYR A 177 0.84 8.31 -8.44
CA TYR A 177 0.91 8.02 -7.01
C TYR A 177 2.35 7.93 -6.50
N ILE A 178 3.20 7.13 -7.16
CA ILE A 178 4.62 7.04 -6.79
C ILE A 178 5.34 8.37 -7.01
N ARG A 179 5.04 9.10 -8.08
CA ARG A 179 5.60 10.43 -8.32
C ARG A 179 5.21 11.41 -7.23
N ALA A 180 3.97 11.35 -6.72
CA ALA A 180 3.53 12.15 -5.58
C ALA A 180 4.31 11.80 -4.31
N LEU A 181 4.53 10.51 -4.00
CA LEU A 181 5.36 10.09 -2.86
C LEU A 181 6.82 10.55 -2.99
N ARG A 182 7.38 10.51 -4.20
CA ARG A 182 8.73 11.03 -4.47
C ARG A 182 8.80 12.54 -4.30
N ARG A 183 7.82 13.31 -4.76
CA ARG A 183 7.73 14.76 -4.52
C ARG A 183 7.51 15.10 -3.05
N LYS A 184 6.72 14.29 -2.35
CA LYS A 184 6.50 14.41 -0.90
C LYS A 184 7.80 14.21 -0.13
N THR A 185 8.64 13.29 -0.63
CA THR A 185 10.03 13.16 -0.19
C THR A 185 10.78 14.42 -0.56
N ASP A 186 11.07 14.71 -1.82
CA ASP A 186 11.76 15.95 -2.20
C ASP A 186 11.09 16.55 -3.43
N ASN A 187 10.45 17.69 -3.25
CA ASN A 187 9.73 18.38 -4.33
C ASN A 187 10.66 19.25 -5.19
N VAL A 188 11.88 19.54 -4.70
CA VAL A 188 12.87 20.34 -5.42
C VAL A 188 13.77 19.42 -6.25
N PHE A 189 14.30 18.38 -5.62
CA PHE A 189 15.21 17.41 -6.23
C PHE A 189 14.60 16.01 -6.32
N THR A 190 13.38 15.91 -6.83
CA THR A 190 12.65 14.63 -6.96
C THR A 190 13.44 13.55 -7.70
N GLY A 191 14.32 13.95 -8.63
CA GLY A 191 15.19 13.02 -9.36
C GLY A 191 16.18 12.26 -8.48
N ASN A 192 16.56 12.82 -7.33
CA ASN A 192 17.47 12.19 -6.36
C ASN A 192 16.77 11.18 -5.45
N VAL A 193 15.43 11.20 -5.43
CA VAL A 193 14.64 10.25 -4.63
C VAL A 193 14.54 8.93 -5.39
N PRO A 194 14.82 7.77 -4.74
CA PRO A 194 14.73 6.46 -5.37
C PRO A 194 13.40 6.24 -6.11
N ASP A 195 13.48 5.66 -7.31
CA ASP A 195 12.31 5.30 -8.08
C ASP A 195 11.87 3.86 -7.78
N VAL A 196 10.79 3.75 -7.01
CA VAL A 196 10.20 2.48 -6.56
C VAL A 196 9.03 2.03 -7.43
N TYR A 197 8.79 2.67 -8.58
CA TYR A 197 7.61 2.42 -9.40
C TYR A 197 7.47 0.97 -9.84
N LYS A 198 8.55 0.35 -10.31
CA LYS A 198 8.54 -1.05 -10.79
C LYS A 198 8.19 -2.03 -9.66
N GLN A 199 8.79 -1.82 -8.49
CA GLN A 199 8.53 -2.60 -7.27
C GLN A 199 7.08 -2.42 -6.83
N PHE A 200 6.56 -1.20 -6.90
CA PHE A 200 5.19 -0.89 -6.54
C PHE A 200 4.16 -1.53 -7.50
N GLN A 201 4.43 -1.56 -8.81
CA GLN A 201 3.56 -2.24 -9.77
C GLN A 201 3.35 -3.72 -9.41
N PHE A 202 4.39 -4.39 -8.93
CA PHE A 202 4.29 -5.77 -8.49
C PHE A 202 3.47 -5.91 -7.20
N VAL A 203 3.83 -5.15 -6.16
CA VAL A 203 3.16 -5.22 -4.85
C VAL A 203 1.68 -4.82 -4.94
N SER A 204 1.36 -3.80 -5.74
CA SER A 204 -0.02 -3.33 -5.95
C SER A 204 -0.92 -4.35 -6.64
N ARG A 205 -0.36 -5.37 -7.34
CA ARG A 205 -1.09 -6.50 -7.90
C ARG A 205 -1.31 -7.62 -6.88
N ILE A 206 -0.31 -7.90 -6.04
CA ILE A 206 -0.37 -8.96 -5.02
C ILE A 206 -1.31 -8.57 -3.88
N TRP A 207 -1.24 -7.32 -3.44
CA TRP A 207 -1.97 -6.86 -2.26
C TRP A 207 -3.51 -7.06 -2.36
N PRO A 208 -4.20 -6.70 -3.47
CA PRO A 208 -5.62 -6.99 -3.63
C PRO A 208 -5.97 -8.47 -3.59
N LEU A 209 -5.09 -9.35 -4.10
CA LEU A 209 -5.30 -10.80 -4.02
C LEU A 209 -5.28 -11.25 -2.55
N LEU A 210 -4.27 -10.84 -1.77
CA LEU A 210 -4.17 -11.20 -0.36
C LEU A 210 -5.35 -10.67 0.46
N GLU A 211 -5.78 -9.44 0.19
CA GLU A 211 -7.00 -8.87 0.80
C GLU A 211 -8.24 -9.69 0.44
N ALA A 212 -8.36 -10.18 -0.79
CA ALA A 212 -9.44 -11.06 -1.19
C ALA A 212 -9.36 -12.42 -0.46
N GLU A 213 -8.21 -13.10 -0.44
CA GLU A 213 -8.03 -14.36 0.29
C GLU A 213 -8.40 -14.23 1.77
N LYS A 214 -7.98 -13.12 2.40
CA LYS A 214 -8.35 -12.78 3.78
C LYS A 214 -9.87 -12.59 3.92
N ARG A 215 -10.49 -11.81 3.04
CA ARG A 215 -11.94 -11.53 3.06
C ARG A 215 -12.78 -12.81 2.94
N PHE A 216 -12.35 -13.79 2.15
CA PHE A 216 -13.06 -15.05 1.94
C PHE A 216 -12.66 -16.15 2.94
N GLY A 217 -11.96 -15.79 4.02
CA GLY A 217 -11.64 -16.72 5.11
C GLY A 217 -10.78 -17.91 4.67
N ARG A 218 -10.11 -17.83 3.52
CA ARG A 218 -9.30 -18.92 2.95
C ARG A 218 -8.09 -19.27 3.80
N LEU A 219 -7.69 -18.35 4.67
CA LEU A 219 -6.61 -18.54 5.65
C LEU A 219 -7.08 -19.29 6.91
N HIS A 220 -8.38 -19.61 7.02
CA HIS A 220 -9.01 -20.29 8.16
C HIS A 220 -9.70 -21.61 7.75
N GLY A 221 -9.00 -22.47 7.01
CA GLY A 221 -9.53 -23.77 6.55
C GLY A 221 -10.32 -23.65 5.24
N ASN A 222 -11.41 -24.44 5.08
CA ASN A 222 -12.20 -24.41 3.85
C ASN A 222 -13.11 -23.17 3.75
N GLY A 223 -13.21 -22.38 4.83
CA GLY A 223 -13.77 -21.03 4.85
C GLY A 223 -15.14 -20.92 4.20
N MET A 224 -15.27 -19.97 3.26
CA MET A 224 -16.53 -19.71 2.55
C MET A 224 -17.05 -20.90 1.72
N ASN A 225 -16.22 -21.88 1.37
CA ASN A 225 -16.69 -23.05 0.62
C ASN A 225 -17.60 -23.95 1.48
N GLU A 226 -17.34 -24.05 2.78
CA GLU A 226 -18.19 -24.81 3.71
C GLU A 226 -19.49 -24.08 4.01
N LEU A 227 -19.44 -22.76 4.18
CA LEU A 227 -20.61 -21.94 4.48
C LEU A 227 -21.52 -21.75 3.27
N TYR A 228 -20.97 -21.76 2.05
CA TYR A 228 -21.72 -21.48 0.82
C TYR A 228 -21.44 -22.53 -0.26
N PRO A 229 -21.92 -23.78 -0.09
CA PRO A 229 -21.57 -24.91 -0.95
C PRO A 229 -22.10 -24.80 -2.38
N ARG A 230 -23.10 -23.94 -2.64
CA ARG A 230 -23.61 -23.66 -4.00
C ARG A 230 -22.77 -22.64 -4.76
N ARG A 231 -21.84 -21.92 -4.10
CA ARG A 231 -20.89 -21.03 -4.78
C ARG A 231 -19.76 -21.86 -5.41
N PRO A 232 -19.12 -21.38 -6.49
CA PRO A 232 -17.94 -22.05 -7.03
C PRO A 232 -16.85 -22.19 -5.97
N THR A 233 -16.21 -23.36 -5.93
CA THR A 233 -15.12 -23.63 -4.99
C THR A 233 -13.96 -22.66 -5.20
N ASN A 234 -13.40 -22.16 -4.10
CA ASN A 234 -12.27 -21.22 -4.08
C ASN A 234 -12.58 -19.85 -4.72
N ASN A 235 -13.85 -19.47 -4.81
CA ASN A 235 -14.26 -18.18 -5.33
C ASN A 235 -13.87 -17.02 -4.38
N LEU A 236 -13.40 -15.93 -4.97
CA LEU A 236 -13.00 -14.66 -4.36
C LEU A 236 -13.88 -13.49 -4.84
N MET A 237 -14.97 -13.78 -5.55
CA MET A 237 -15.94 -12.80 -6.04
C MET A 237 -16.84 -12.33 -4.90
N VAL A 238 -16.97 -11.01 -4.73
CA VAL A 238 -17.96 -10.44 -3.82
C VAL A 238 -19.35 -10.58 -4.45
N TYR A 239 -20.22 -11.32 -3.79
CA TYR A 239 -21.62 -11.49 -4.19
C TYR A 239 -22.43 -10.27 -3.78
N CYS A 240 -23.39 -9.90 -4.63
CA CYS A 240 -24.35 -8.86 -4.31
C CYS A 240 -25.32 -9.37 -3.23
N PRO A 241 -25.41 -8.73 -2.04
CA PRO A 241 -26.30 -9.18 -0.98
C PRO A 241 -27.79 -9.02 -1.31
N ALA A 242 -28.11 -8.22 -2.34
CA ALA A 242 -29.48 -8.02 -2.80
C ALA A 242 -29.92 -9.02 -3.88
N CYS A 243 -28.98 -9.69 -4.56
CA CYS A 243 -29.34 -10.69 -5.56
C CYS A 243 -29.89 -11.94 -4.85
N PRO A 244 -30.96 -12.56 -5.37
CA PRO A 244 -31.46 -13.83 -4.85
C PRO A 244 -30.37 -14.90 -4.87
N GLU A 245 -30.10 -15.50 -3.72
CA GLU A 245 -29.12 -16.55 -3.52
C GLU A 245 -29.70 -17.68 -2.65
N ALA A 246 -29.77 -18.86 -3.25
CA ALA A 246 -30.26 -20.07 -2.59
C ALA A 246 -29.43 -20.39 -1.34
N ASP A 247 -30.12 -20.78 -0.27
CA ASP A 247 -29.56 -21.08 1.06
C ASP A 247 -28.90 -19.88 1.78
N VAL A 248 -29.05 -18.66 1.27
CA VAL A 248 -28.49 -17.43 1.88
C VAL A 248 -29.56 -16.41 2.21
N ASN A 249 -30.30 -15.93 1.21
CA ASN A 249 -31.32 -14.88 1.37
C ASN A 249 -32.65 -15.22 0.67
N ILE A 250 -32.83 -16.46 0.22
CA ILE A 250 -34.08 -17.01 -0.31
C ILE A 250 -34.67 -18.01 0.70
N GLU A 251 -36.00 -18.03 0.82
CA GLU A 251 -36.71 -18.95 1.71
C GLU A 251 -36.53 -20.44 1.32
N PRO A 252 -36.46 -21.37 2.30
CA PRO A 252 -36.41 -22.80 2.01
C PRO A 252 -37.62 -23.29 1.20
N GLY A 253 -37.37 -24.12 0.18
CA GLY A 253 -38.43 -24.66 -0.69
C GLY A 253 -38.82 -23.76 -1.86
N TRP A 254 -38.07 -22.68 -2.10
CA TRP A 254 -38.20 -21.83 -3.28
C TRP A 254 -38.19 -22.60 -4.61
N GLU A 255 -37.56 -23.79 -4.65
CA GLU A 255 -37.56 -24.66 -5.83
C GLU A 255 -38.97 -25.14 -6.23
N LYS A 256 -39.94 -25.09 -5.31
CA LYS A 256 -41.35 -25.48 -5.55
C LYS A 256 -42.23 -24.30 -5.96
N THR A 257 -41.65 -23.12 -6.17
CA THR A 257 -42.40 -21.91 -6.54
C THR A 257 -43.17 -22.15 -7.85
N PRO A 258 -44.49 -21.88 -7.88
CA PRO A 258 -45.28 -22.03 -9.09
C PRO A 258 -44.71 -21.20 -10.26
N PRO A 259 -44.84 -21.64 -11.52
CA PRO A 259 -44.25 -20.94 -12.67
C PRO A 259 -44.56 -19.44 -12.76
N HIS A 260 -45.78 -19.03 -12.37
CA HIS A 260 -46.20 -17.63 -12.40
C HIS A 260 -45.55 -16.77 -11.30
N LEU A 261 -44.96 -17.36 -10.26
CA LEU A 261 -44.26 -16.67 -9.16
C LEU A 261 -42.73 -16.80 -9.23
N MET A 262 -42.18 -17.57 -10.18
CA MET A 262 -40.72 -17.77 -10.29
C MET A 262 -39.94 -16.45 -10.41
N HIS A 263 -40.56 -15.40 -10.95
CA HIS A 263 -39.98 -14.06 -11.06
C HIS A 263 -39.51 -13.46 -9.72
N LEU A 264 -40.07 -13.91 -8.58
CA LEU A 264 -39.67 -13.48 -7.24
C LEU A 264 -38.26 -13.96 -6.84
N HIS A 265 -37.76 -15.02 -7.48
CA HIS A 265 -36.44 -15.63 -7.19
C HIS A 265 -35.48 -15.51 -8.38
N THR A 266 -35.90 -14.85 -9.45
CA THR A 266 -35.07 -14.67 -10.66
C THR A 266 -34.00 -13.63 -10.42
N ILE A 267 -32.75 -13.97 -10.74
CA ILE A 267 -31.66 -13.00 -10.86
C ILE A 267 -31.83 -12.27 -12.19
N TYR A 268 -32.00 -10.95 -12.13
CA TYR A 268 -32.05 -10.09 -13.31
C TYR A 268 -30.67 -9.49 -13.56
N ASP A 269 -29.87 -10.18 -14.38
CA ASP A 269 -28.58 -9.67 -14.82
C ASP A 269 -28.78 -8.58 -15.86
N THR A 270 -28.75 -7.32 -15.41
CA THR A 270 -28.70 -6.18 -16.31
C THR A 270 -27.24 -5.91 -16.65
N ILE A 271 -26.84 -6.25 -17.88
CA ILE A 271 -25.56 -5.79 -18.42
C ILE A 271 -25.75 -4.33 -18.79
N ASP A 272 -25.63 -3.43 -17.81
CA ASP A 272 -25.42 -2.03 -18.15
C ASP A 272 -24.11 -1.96 -18.96
N GLY A 273 -24.15 -1.26 -20.09
CA GLY A 273 -23.02 -1.16 -21.02
C GLY A 273 -21.83 -0.36 -20.47
N ASN A 274 -21.76 -0.08 -19.17
CA ASN A 274 -20.67 0.62 -18.52
C ASN A 274 -19.62 -0.32 -17.90
N SER A 275 -19.64 -1.59 -18.30
CA SER A 275 -18.48 -2.48 -18.17
C SER A 275 -17.35 -1.95 -19.07
N LYS A 276 -16.61 -0.93 -18.61
CA LYS A 276 -15.45 -0.36 -19.31
C LYS A 276 -14.22 -1.26 -19.23
N THR A 277 -14.41 -2.57 -19.41
CA THR A 277 -13.31 -3.51 -19.59
C THR A 277 -12.86 -3.38 -21.04
N GLY A 278 -11.98 -2.42 -21.31
CA GLY A 278 -11.39 -2.29 -22.64
C GLY A 278 -10.52 -3.49 -22.96
N ASN A 279 -10.93 -4.30 -23.94
CA ASN A 279 -10.07 -5.29 -24.58
C ASN A 279 -9.08 -4.57 -25.50
N TYR A 280 -8.02 -4.02 -24.91
CA TYR A 280 -6.87 -3.56 -25.67
C TYR A 280 -5.96 -4.76 -25.94
N GLU A 281 -5.45 -4.88 -27.17
CA GLU A 281 -4.33 -5.78 -27.45
C GLU A 281 -3.17 -5.37 -26.54
N LYS A 282 -2.84 -6.24 -25.59
CA LYS A 282 -1.67 -6.08 -24.75
C LYS A 282 -0.52 -6.82 -25.40
N ASN A 283 0.69 -6.34 -25.14
CA ASN A 283 1.88 -7.11 -25.42
C ASN A 283 1.76 -8.43 -24.63
N ASN A 284 1.63 -9.56 -25.32
CA ASN A 284 1.41 -10.87 -24.70
C ASN A 284 2.72 -11.36 -24.06
N ASP A 285 3.13 -10.73 -22.95
CA ASP A 285 4.19 -11.26 -22.10
C ASP A 285 3.70 -12.61 -21.56
N PRO A 286 4.35 -13.74 -21.90
CA PRO A 286 3.93 -15.06 -21.44
C PRO A 286 3.96 -15.19 -19.91
N ASN A 287 4.63 -14.27 -19.21
CA ASN A 287 4.68 -14.22 -17.75
C ASN A 287 3.57 -13.35 -17.12
N ASP A 288 2.81 -12.57 -17.92
CA ASP A 288 1.70 -11.76 -17.40
C ASP A 288 0.44 -12.62 -17.19
N VAL A 289 0.51 -13.46 -16.15
CA VAL A 289 -0.58 -14.35 -15.76
C VAL A 289 -1.51 -13.69 -14.74
N SER A 290 -2.81 -14.00 -14.82
CA SER A 290 -3.79 -13.55 -13.84
C SER A 290 -3.54 -14.19 -12.48
N LEU A 291 -3.33 -13.37 -11.44
CA LEU A 291 -3.17 -13.82 -10.06
C LEU A 291 -4.47 -14.41 -9.46
N PHE A 292 -5.63 -13.98 -9.97
CA PHE A 292 -6.91 -14.53 -9.56
C PHE A 292 -7.22 -15.86 -10.25
N ALA A 293 -6.62 -16.13 -11.42
CA ALA A 293 -6.72 -17.40 -12.13
C ALA A 293 -8.15 -17.97 -12.24
N GLY A 294 -9.12 -17.16 -12.65
CA GLY A 294 -10.52 -17.60 -12.80
C GLY A 294 -11.36 -17.56 -11.52
N ARG A 295 -10.79 -17.17 -10.38
CA ARG A 295 -11.46 -17.22 -9.07
C ARG A 295 -12.23 -15.94 -8.71
N ALA A 296 -12.44 -15.04 -9.65
CA ALA A 296 -13.17 -13.78 -9.40
C ALA A 296 -14.04 -13.44 -10.61
N TYR A 297 -14.13 -12.16 -10.98
CA TYR A 297 -15.00 -11.68 -12.05
C TYR A 297 -14.60 -12.14 -13.47
N MET A 298 -13.34 -12.55 -13.68
CA MET A 298 -12.84 -12.99 -14.99
C MET A 298 -12.58 -14.49 -14.96
N PRO A 299 -12.91 -15.24 -16.04
CA PRO A 299 -12.63 -16.67 -16.14
C PRO A 299 -11.13 -16.95 -16.25
N GLU A 300 -10.75 -18.22 -16.09
CA GLU A 300 -9.38 -18.66 -16.36
C GLU A 300 -9.03 -18.47 -17.85
N GLN A 301 -7.82 -17.96 -18.13
CA GLN A 301 -7.37 -17.66 -19.50
C GLN A 301 -7.52 -18.86 -20.44
N LYS A 302 -7.07 -20.06 -20.03
CA LYS A 302 -7.18 -21.27 -20.85
C LYS A 302 -8.62 -21.62 -21.21
N ARG A 303 -9.54 -21.46 -20.24
CA ARG A 303 -10.97 -21.70 -20.44
C ARG A 303 -11.56 -20.67 -21.41
N HIS A 304 -11.16 -19.41 -21.29
CA HIS A 304 -11.56 -18.35 -22.20
C HIS A 304 -11.03 -18.58 -23.63
N ASP A 305 -9.76 -18.92 -23.78
CA ASP A 305 -9.15 -19.20 -25.09
C ASP A 305 -9.81 -20.38 -25.80
N HIS A 306 -10.13 -21.44 -25.06
CA HIS A 306 -10.91 -22.56 -25.59
C HIS A 306 -12.32 -22.11 -26.02
N TYR A 307 -13.00 -21.31 -25.20
CA TYR A 307 -14.33 -20.78 -25.54
C TYR A 307 -14.31 -19.95 -26.84
N LEU A 308 -13.31 -19.09 -27.03
CA LEU A 308 -13.16 -18.31 -28.27
C LEU A 308 -13.04 -19.19 -29.53
N GLN A 309 -12.44 -20.38 -29.41
CA GLN A 309 -12.35 -21.34 -30.51
C GLN A 309 -13.71 -22.02 -30.79
N THR A 310 -14.62 -22.07 -29.83
CA THR A 310 -15.93 -22.74 -29.98
C THR A 310 -17.04 -21.83 -30.50
N VAL A 311 -16.85 -20.51 -30.53
CA VAL A 311 -17.88 -19.53 -30.93
C VAL A 311 -17.58 -18.94 -32.31
N PRO A 312 -18.29 -19.37 -33.38
CA PRO A 312 -17.98 -18.95 -34.76
C PRO A 312 -18.05 -17.44 -35.01
N GLN A 313 -18.86 -16.72 -34.21
CA GLN A 313 -19.05 -15.27 -34.33
C GLN A 313 -17.80 -14.49 -33.86
N LEU A 314 -17.08 -15.02 -32.87
CA LEU A 314 -15.87 -14.42 -32.29
C LEU A 314 -14.61 -14.82 -33.06
N GLN A 315 -14.64 -15.95 -33.79
CA GLN A 315 -13.55 -16.36 -34.70
C GLN A 315 -13.29 -15.33 -35.82
N LYS A 316 -14.31 -14.58 -36.26
CA LYS A 316 -14.15 -13.51 -37.27
C LYS A 316 -13.36 -12.30 -36.76
N GLU A 317 -13.38 -12.01 -35.46
CA GLU A 317 -12.58 -10.93 -34.86
C GLU A 317 -11.11 -11.32 -34.79
N VAL A 318 -10.80 -12.56 -34.41
CA VAL A 318 -9.43 -13.09 -34.39
C VAL A 318 -8.78 -13.06 -35.78
N PHE A 319 -9.54 -13.36 -36.85
CA PHE A 319 -9.05 -13.37 -38.24
C PHE A 319 -8.82 -11.96 -38.85
N ARG A 320 -9.53 -10.94 -38.36
CA ARG A 320 -9.27 -9.53 -38.78
C ARG A 320 -8.01 -8.97 -38.12
N LEU A 321 -7.73 -9.35 -36.87
CA LEU A 321 -6.59 -8.85 -36.10
C LEU A 321 -5.25 -9.48 -36.55
N THR A 322 -5.23 -10.76 -36.89
CA THR A 322 -4.01 -11.43 -37.40
C THR A 322 -3.54 -10.96 -38.77
N ASN A 323 -4.43 -10.39 -39.60
CA ASN A 323 -4.08 -9.87 -40.93
C ASN A 323 -3.61 -8.41 -40.91
N GLN A 324 -3.78 -7.66 -39.80
CA GLN A 324 -3.19 -6.32 -39.65
C GLN A 324 -1.71 -6.37 -39.21
N LEU A 325 -1.22 -7.52 -38.74
CA LEU A 325 0.18 -7.74 -38.34
C LEU A 325 1.07 -8.23 -39.50
N LYS A 326 0.52 -8.38 -40.72
CA LYS A 326 1.25 -8.79 -41.94
C LYS A 326 1.42 -7.67 -42.97
N LEU A 327 1.09 -6.43 -42.60
CA LEU A 327 1.36 -5.19 -43.32
C LEU A 327 2.12 -4.27 -42.36
#